data_AF-A0A956PDK5-F1
#
_entry.id   AF-A0A956PDK5-F1
#
_cell.length_a   1.000
_cell.length_b   1.000
_cell.length_c   1.000
_cell.angle_alpha   90.00
_cell.angle_beta   90.00
_cell.angle_gamma   90.00
#
_symmetry.space_group_name_H-M   'P 1'
#
loop_
_entity.id
_entity.type
_entity.pdbx_description
1 polymer ?
#
loop_
_entity_poly.entity_id
_entity_poly.type
_entity_poly.pdbx_seq_one_letter_code
_entity_poly.pdbx_strand_id
1 'polypeptide(L)'
;MRFRARLGNNLWQLASGPEWLRFHLGKNRLEAVQKALLQESLVKLASTDYGRRFGVRRDWSYEEFAATIPKADYEDLQPFLAYSGGLLNERVRVWEPTGGSTGGSKWIPWTASLQAEFRRAVATWIGQMFWELPTLKTGRGYWQLTPKTSLERPAWLGDAAVGFESDGEYLGRLGRLLENWITI
;
A
#
# COMPACT_ATOMS: atom_id res chain seq x y z
N MET A 1 -19.15 -1.59 -27.64
CA MET A 1 -17.91 -1.97 -26.92
C MET A 1 -17.11 -0.75 -26.43
N ARG A 2 -16.78 0.22 -27.28
CA ARG A 2 -16.04 1.47 -26.91
C ARG A 2 -16.77 2.40 -25.92
N PHE A 3 -18.10 2.46 -25.99
CA PHE A 3 -18.90 3.31 -25.08
C PHE A 3 -18.77 2.90 -23.60
N ARG A 4 -18.79 1.60 -23.30
CA ARG A 4 -18.63 1.09 -21.92
C ARG A 4 -17.24 1.40 -21.35
N ALA A 5 -16.19 1.21 -22.15
CA ALA A 5 -14.82 1.55 -21.76
C ALA A 5 -14.68 3.05 -21.48
N ARG A 6 -15.22 3.89 -22.38
CA ARG A 6 -15.26 5.35 -22.19
C ARG A 6 -15.98 5.74 -20.92
N LEU A 7 -17.17 5.20 -20.66
CA LEU A 7 -17.91 5.50 -19.44
C LEU A 7 -17.11 5.10 -18.20
N GLY A 8 -16.56 3.89 -18.17
CA GLY A 8 -15.78 3.40 -17.04
C GLY A 8 -14.51 4.21 -16.77
N ASN A 9 -13.75 4.54 -17.80
CA ASN A 9 -12.54 5.34 -17.66
C ASN A 9 -12.84 6.79 -17.23
N ASN A 10 -13.95 7.38 -17.67
CA ASN A 10 -14.35 8.70 -17.16
C ASN A 10 -14.78 8.64 -15.69
N LEU A 11 -15.53 7.60 -15.28
CA LEU A 11 -15.86 7.41 -13.86
C LEU A 11 -14.61 7.19 -13.00
N TRP A 12 -13.64 6.43 -13.50
CA TRP A 12 -12.37 6.21 -12.80
C TRP A 12 -11.54 7.49 -12.71
N GLN A 13 -11.50 8.30 -13.76
CA GLN A 13 -10.87 9.63 -13.71
C GLN A 13 -11.52 10.51 -12.65
N LEU A 14 -12.86 10.58 -12.62
CA LEU A 14 -13.60 11.37 -11.63
C LEU A 14 -13.32 10.87 -10.20
N ALA A 15 -13.37 9.56 -9.98
CA ALA A 15 -13.07 8.95 -8.68
C ALA A 15 -11.60 9.19 -8.24
N SER A 16 -10.70 9.41 -9.20
CA SER A 16 -9.29 9.68 -8.96
C SER A 16 -8.97 11.16 -8.69
N GLY A 17 -9.89 12.06 -9.03
CA GLY A 17 -9.70 13.51 -8.94
C GLY A 17 -9.24 14.02 -7.56
N PRO A 18 -9.83 13.57 -6.44
CA PRO A 18 -9.39 14.00 -5.11
C PRO A 18 -7.93 13.67 -4.79
N GLU A 19 -7.48 12.45 -5.12
CA GLU A 19 -6.10 12.03 -4.86
C GLU A 19 -5.10 12.69 -5.80
N TRP A 20 -5.49 12.86 -7.07
CA TRP A 20 -4.74 13.65 -8.04
C TRP A 20 -4.50 15.08 -7.54
N LEU A 21 -5.56 15.75 -7.04
CA LEU A 21 -5.45 17.10 -6.50
C LEU A 21 -4.58 17.12 -5.23
N ARG A 22 -4.79 16.17 -4.30
CA ARG A 22 -3.97 16.03 -3.09
C ARG A 22 -2.49 15.92 -3.41
N PHE A 23 -2.13 15.11 -4.40
CA PHE A 23 -0.75 15.00 -4.89
C PHE A 23 -0.23 16.32 -5.47
N HIS A 24 -1.02 17.00 -6.32
CA HIS A 24 -0.61 18.26 -6.95
C HIS A 24 -0.42 19.40 -5.96
N LEU A 25 -1.21 19.45 -4.90
CA LEU A 25 -1.05 20.41 -3.81
C LEU A 25 0.14 20.04 -2.89
N GLY A 26 0.41 18.75 -2.72
CA GLY A 26 1.47 18.25 -1.84
C GLY A 26 2.88 18.22 -2.46
N LYS A 27 3.00 18.08 -3.79
CA LYS A 27 4.29 17.86 -4.47
C LYS A 27 5.31 18.99 -4.25
N ASN A 28 4.85 20.22 -4.04
CA ASN A 28 5.70 21.38 -3.79
C ASN A 28 5.95 21.63 -2.28
N ARG A 29 5.45 20.76 -1.40
CA ARG A 29 5.56 20.87 0.07
C ARG A 29 6.06 19.58 0.69
N LEU A 30 7.05 18.94 0.06
CA LEU A 30 7.50 17.59 0.37
C LEU A 30 7.91 17.42 1.85
N GLU A 31 8.67 18.35 2.40
CA GLU A 31 9.11 18.28 3.80
C GLU A 31 7.92 18.27 4.77
N ALA A 32 6.94 19.15 4.58
CA ALA A 32 5.74 19.20 5.41
C ALA A 32 4.93 17.91 5.30
N VAL A 33 4.83 17.33 4.10
CA VAL A 33 4.14 16.05 3.87
C VAL A 33 4.88 14.91 4.58
N GLN A 34 6.20 14.82 4.46
CA GLN A 34 7.00 13.77 5.11
C GLN A 34 6.95 13.88 6.64
N LYS A 35 7.01 15.10 7.20
CA LYS A 35 6.83 15.33 8.64
C LYS A 35 5.45 14.87 9.13
N ALA A 36 4.39 15.16 8.38
CA ALA A 36 3.04 14.68 8.73
C ALA A 36 2.94 13.15 8.69
N LEU A 37 3.48 12.50 7.67
CA LEU A 37 3.51 11.03 7.55
C LEU A 37 4.33 10.38 8.68
N LEU A 38 5.46 10.99 9.05
CA LEU A 38 6.25 10.54 10.19
C LEU A 38 5.42 10.63 11.48
N GLN A 39 4.73 11.73 11.74
CA GLN A 39 3.86 11.89 12.92
C GLN A 39 2.76 10.84 12.96
N GLU A 40 2.06 10.60 11.85
CA GLU A 40 1.07 9.52 11.73
C GLU A 40 1.68 8.15 12.04
N SER A 41 2.90 7.90 11.58
CA SER A 41 3.61 6.63 11.81
C SER A 41 4.05 6.48 13.26
N LEU A 42 4.56 7.54 13.89
CA LEU A 42 4.96 7.57 15.30
C LEU A 42 3.76 7.35 16.23
N VAL A 43 2.61 7.95 15.94
CA VAL A 43 1.36 7.72 16.69
C VAL A 43 1.01 6.23 16.71
N LYS A 44 1.11 5.56 15.56
CA LYS A 44 0.85 4.13 15.44
C LYS A 44 1.93 3.32 16.16
N LEU A 45 3.20 3.60 15.89
CA LEU A 45 4.34 2.87 16.44
C LEU A 45 4.42 2.97 17.97
N ALA A 46 4.16 4.14 18.57
CA ALA A 46 4.18 4.32 20.02
C ALA A 46 3.24 3.37 20.80
N SER A 47 2.21 2.84 20.13
CA SER A 47 1.27 1.90 20.73
C SER A 47 1.71 0.42 20.65
N THR A 48 2.82 0.11 19.99
CA THR A 48 3.29 -1.27 19.76
C THR A 48 4.39 -1.66 20.75
N ASP A 49 4.67 -2.95 20.88
CA ASP A 49 5.78 -3.43 21.72
C ASP A 49 7.14 -2.98 21.19
N TYR A 50 7.31 -2.93 19.86
CA TYR A 50 8.51 -2.37 19.24
C TYR A 50 8.68 -0.89 19.60
N GLY A 51 7.61 -0.09 19.51
CA GLY A 51 7.67 1.32 19.88
C GLY A 51 7.97 1.52 21.37
N ARG A 52 7.32 0.74 22.25
CA ARG A 52 7.60 0.76 23.70
C ARG A 52 9.05 0.39 24.01
N ARG A 53 9.62 -0.61 23.32
CA ARG A 53 11.02 -1.04 23.48
C ARG A 53 12.03 0.09 23.25
N PHE A 54 11.74 0.99 22.31
CA PHE A 54 12.60 2.14 22.00
C PHE A 54 12.11 3.45 22.64
N GLY A 55 11.07 3.42 23.48
CA GLY A 55 10.54 4.62 24.13
C GLY A 55 9.92 5.63 23.16
N VAL A 56 9.38 5.17 22.04
CA VAL A 56 8.78 6.01 20.99
C VAL A 56 7.70 6.91 21.57
N ARG A 57 7.85 8.21 21.36
CA ARG A 57 6.80 9.20 21.66
C ARG A 57 6.15 9.69 20.38
N ARG A 58 4.85 10.01 20.49
CA ARG A 58 4.02 10.39 19.34
C ARG A 58 4.44 11.73 18.72
N ASP A 59 5.09 12.58 19.51
CA ASP A 59 5.50 13.94 19.19
C ASP A 59 6.97 14.06 18.76
N TRP A 60 7.67 12.93 18.56
CA TRP A 60 9.09 12.94 18.17
C TRP A 60 9.35 13.72 16.87
N SER A 61 10.45 14.45 16.86
CA SER A 61 11.02 14.99 15.63
C SER A 61 11.64 13.89 14.77
N TYR A 62 11.99 14.23 13.53
CA TYR A 62 12.74 13.32 12.65
C TYR A 62 14.11 12.97 13.25
N GLU A 63 14.78 13.94 13.86
CA GLU A 63 16.09 13.78 14.48
C GLU A 63 16.02 12.82 15.67
N GLU A 64 15.00 12.94 16.53
CA GLU A 64 14.76 11.99 17.64
C GLU A 64 14.48 10.58 17.13
N PHE A 65 13.63 10.44 16.10
CA PHE A 65 13.36 9.16 15.46
C PHE A 65 14.64 8.54 14.89
N ALA A 66 15.41 9.30 14.11
CA ALA A 66 16.61 8.80 13.42
C ALA A 66 17.76 8.47 14.38
N ALA A 67 17.85 9.16 15.54
CA ALA A 67 18.84 8.87 16.56
C ALA A 67 18.50 7.65 17.41
N THR A 68 17.21 7.32 17.55
CA THR A 68 16.74 6.28 18.49
C THR A 68 16.37 4.97 17.82
N ILE A 69 15.71 5.03 16.65
CA ILE A 69 15.27 3.83 15.92
C ILE A 69 16.42 3.35 15.04
N PRO A 70 16.99 2.15 15.30
CA PRO A 70 18.07 1.63 14.48
C PRO A 70 17.55 1.30 13.08
N LYS A 71 18.44 1.39 12.10
CA LYS A 71 18.21 0.74 10.81
C LYS A 71 18.11 -0.77 11.06
N ALA A 72 17.08 -1.39 10.52
CA ALA A 72 16.76 -2.79 10.76
C ALA A 72 16.55 -3.51 9.43
N ASP A 73 16.98 -4.76 9.37
CA ASP A 73 16.65 -5.68 8.30
C ASP A 73 15.33 -6.40 8.62
N TYR A 74 14.85 -7.21 7.68
CA TYR A 74 13.56 -7.89 7.83
C TYR A 74 13.57 -8.87 9.01
N GLU A 75 14.69 -9.56 9.19
CA GLU A 75 14.93 -10.57 10.21
C GLU A 75 14.89 -9.96 11.63
N ASP A 76 15.30 -8.69 11.77
CA ASP A 76 15.22 -7.96 13.04
C ASP A 76 13.76 -7.63 13.43
N LEU A 77 12.91 -7.40 12.43
CA LEU A 77 11.51 -7.01 12.59
C LEU A 77 10.56 -8.21 12.67
N GLN A 78 10.92 -9.33 12.04
CA GLN A 78 10.10 -10.54 11.97
C GLN A 78 9.56 -11.02 13.34
N PRO A 79 10.35 -11.04 14.43
CA PRO A 79 9.82 -11.43 15.74
C PRO A 79 8.63 -10.59 16.20
N PHE A 80 8.60 -9.29 15.86
CA PHE A 80 7.51 -8.37 16.19
C PHE A 80 6.35 -8.42 15.19
N LEU A 81 6.56 -8.99 14.01
CA LEU A 81 5.52 -9.24 13.02
C LEU A 81 4.72 -10.51 13.32
N ALA A 82 5.25 -11.43 14.14
CA ALA A 82 4.65 -12.71 14.44
C ALA A 82 3.39 -12.65 15.34
N TYR A 83 3.07 -11.48 15.91
CA TYR A 83 1.91 -11.33 16.79
C TYR A 83 1.31 -9.92 16.71
N SER A 84 0.04 -9.80 17.12
CA SER A 84 -0.69 -8.53 17.12
C SER A 84 -0.14 -7.57 18.17
N GLY A 85 0.08 -6.31 17.80
CA GLY A 85 0.64 -5.29 18.69
C GLY A 85 2.16 -5.31 18.80
N GLY A 86 2.86 -6.26 18.16
CA GLY A 86 4.31 -6.33 18.15
C GLY A 86 4.95 -5.15 17.41
N LEU A 87 4.82 -5.11 16.08
CA LEU A 87 5.28 -3.98 15.25
C LEU A 87 4.13 -3.11 14.73
N LEU A 88 2.98 -3.72 14.44
CA LEU A 88 1.82 -3.06 13.84
C LEU A 88 0.73 -2.86 14.87
N ASN A 89 0.05 -1.72 14.79
CA ASN A 89 -1.10 -1.40 15.65
C ASN A 89 -2.47 -1.69 14.98
N GLU A 90 -2.45 -2.33 13.81
CA GLU A 90 -3.64 -2.73 13.07
C GLU A 90 -3.51 -4.19 12.60
N ARG A 91 -4.67 -4.82 12.37
CA ARG A 91 -4.71 -6.22 11.92
C ARG A 91 -4.20 -6.35 10.49
N VAL A 92 -3.35 -7.37 10.26
CA VAL A 92 -2.93 -7.80 8.92
C VAL A 92 -4.10 -8.50 8.22
N ARG A 93 -4.42 -8.06 6.99
CA ARG A 93 -5.48 -8.65 6.17
C ARG A 93 -4.98 -9.87 5.42
N VAL A 94 -3.86 -9.69 4.73
CA VAL A 94 -3.14 -10.74 4.00
C VAL A 94 -1.64 -10.50 4.15
N TRP A 95 -0.85 -11.55 3.99
CA TRP A 95 0.59 -11.45 3.88
C TRP A 95 1.01 -11.59 2.43
N GLU A 96 1.75 -10.60 1.93
CA GLU A 96 2.28 -10.62 0.56
C GLU A 96 3.73 -11.10 0.61
N PRO A 97 4.05 -12.27 0.02
CA PRO A 97 5.42 -12.71 -0.08
C PRO A 97 6.16 -11.90 -1.15
N THR A 98 7.31 -11.36 -0.81
CA THR A 98 8.22 -10.71 -1.77
C THR A 98 9.45 -11.60 -1.93
N GLY A 99 9.62 -12.14 -3.14
CA GLY A 99 10.82 -12.89 -3.50
C GLY A 99 11.90 -11.95 -4.03
N GLY A 100 13.03 -11.87 -3.34
CA GLY A 100 14.29 -11.43 -3.96
C GLY A 100 14.88 -12.58 -4.78
N SER A 101 15.59 -12.28 -5.87
CA SER A 101 16.23 -13.28 -6.74
C SER A 101 17.32 -14.14 -6.06
N THR A 102 17.67 -13.85 -4.80
CA THR A 102 18.86 -14.42 -4.14
C THR A 102 18.67 -14.95 -2.71
N GLY A 103 17.44 -15.07 -2.20
CA GLY A 103 17.22 -15.78 -0.93
C GLY A 103 16.10 -15.21 -0.05
N GLY A 104 15.32 -16.12 0.53
CA GLY A 104 14.29 -15.84 1.53
C GLY A 104 13.08 -15.07 1.01
N SER A 105 11.87 -15.60 1.22
CA SER A 105 10.65 -14.83 0.99
C SER A 105 10.38 -13.96 2.20
N LYS A 106 10.47 -12.64 2.05
CA LYS A 106 9.98 -11.71 3.08
C LYS A 106 8.46 -11.69 3.00
N TRP A 107 7.79 -11.72 4.15
CA TRP A 107 6.34 -11.69 4.22
C TRP A 107 5.90 -10.32 4.69
N ILE A 108 5.44 -9.51 3.74
CA ILE A 108 5.08 -8.12 4.01
C ILE A 108 3.63 -8.08 4.50
N PRO A 109 3.37 -7.47 5.67
CA PRO A 109 2.03 -7.39 6.21
C PRO A 109 1.19 -6.40 5.41
N TRP A 110 0.09 -6.88 4.81
CA TRP A 110 -0.84 -6.02 4.10
C TRP A 110 -2.02 -5.62 4.99
N THR A 111 -2.03 -4.35 5.41
CA THR A 111 -3.06 -3.82 6.32
C THR A 111 -4.15 -3.04 5.57
N ALA A 112 -5.20 -2.63 6.28
CA ALA A 112 -6.23 -1.76 5.73
C ALA A 112 -5.66 -0.40 5.32
N SER A 113 -4.79 0.17 6.16
CA SER A 113 -4.14 1.46 5.88
C SER A 113 -3.23 1.38 4.67
N LEU A 114 -2.40 0.34 4.57
CA LEU A 114 -1.52 0.13 3.42
C LEU A 114 -2.32 -0.01 2.12
N GLN A 115 -3.40 -0.80 2.14
CA GLN A 115 -4.28 -0.93 0.97
C GLN A 115 -4.88 0.42 0.55
N ALA A 116 -5.26 1.27 1.51
CA ALA A 116 -5.76 2.61 1.21
C ALA A 116 -4.66 3.50 0.60
N GLU A 117 -3.42 3.43 1.10
CA GLU A 117 -2.26 4.15 0.55
C GLU A 117 -1.97 3.75 -0.90
N PHE A 118 -1.90 2.45 -1.19
CA PHE A 118 -1.74 1.96 -2.56
C PHE A 118 -2.86 2.44 -3.49
N ARG A 119 -4.11 2.40 -3.04
CA ARG A 119 -5.26 2.90 -3.81
C ARG A 119 -5.15 4.39 -4.11
N ARG A 120 -4.67 5.19 -3.17
CA ARG A 120 -4.44 6.63 -3.37
C ARG A 120 -3.34 6.90 -4.40
N ALA A 121 -2.25 6.12 -4.36
CA ALA A 121 -1.17 6.20 -5.34
C ALA A 121 -1.66 5.84 -6.76
N VAL A 122 -2.36 4.71 -6.90
CA VAL A 122 -2.93 4.29 -8.19
C VAL A 122 -3.95 5.31 -8.71
N ALA A 123 -4.84 5.82 -7.85
CA ALA A 123 -5.77 6.87 -8.23
C ALA A 123 -5.04 8.12 -8.77
N THR A 124 -3.99 8.58 -8.09
CA THR A 124 -3.18 9.70 -8.56
C THR A 124 -2.62 9.45 -9.96
N TRP A 125 -2.03 8.27 -10.19
CA TRP A 125 -1.46 7.88 -11.48
C TRP A 125 -2.53 7.85 -12.59
N ILE A 126 -3.65 7.19 -12.34
CA ILE A 126 -4.74 7.07 -13.31
C ILE A 126 -5.37 8.42 -13.63
N GLY A 127 -5.60 9.24 -12.60
CA GLY A 127 -6.10 10.60 -12.74
C GLY A 127 -5.20 11.45 -13.64
N GLN A 128 -3.89 11.41 -13.42
CA GLN A 128 -2.90 12.11 -14.24
C GLN A 128 -2.91 11.59 -15.68
N MET A 129 -2.82 10.27 -15.86
CA MET A 129 -2.77 9.64 -17.18
C MET A 129 -3.98 10.01 -18.04
N PHE A 130 -5.19 9.98 -17.48
CA PHE A 130 -6.40 10.36 -18.23
C PHE A 130 -6.55 11.87 -18.46
N TRP A 131 -5.87 12.70 -17.66
CA TRP A 131 -5.80 14.14 -17.88
C TRP A 131 -4.85 14.47 -19.05
N GLU A 132 -3.65 13.89 -19.05
CA GLU A 132 -2.64 14.11 -20.08
C GLU A 132 -2.97 13.43 -21.41
N LEU A 133 -3.59 12.25 -21.37
CA LEU A 133 -3.89 11.44 -22.55
C LEU A 133 -5.39 11.08 -22.61
N PRO A 134 -6.29 12.04 -22.92
CA PRO A 134 -7.73 11.79 -22.93
C PRO A 134 -8.19 10.71 -23.91
N THR A 135 -7.41 10.44 -24.96
CA THR A 135 -7.68 9.41 -25.97
C THR A 135 -7.66 8.00 -25.39
N LEU A 136 -6.84 7.75 -24.36
CA LEU A 136 -6.76 6.45 -23.65
C LEU A 136 -8.10 6.06 -23.03
N LYS A 137 -8.94 7.04 -22.66
CA LYS A 137 -10.26 6.76 -22.09
C LYS A 137 -11.16 5.96 -23.02
N THR A 138 -10.91 5.96 -24.32
CA THR A 138 -11.73 5.22 -25.29
C THR A 138 -11.32 3.76 -25.48
N GLY A 139 -10.11 3.38 -25.03
CA GLY A 139 -9.56 2.03 -25.09
C GLY A 139 -9.82 1.21 -23.83
N ARG A 140 -9.45 -0.07 -23.89
CA ARG A 140 -9.42 -0.96 -22.72
C ARG A 140 -8.00 -0.97 -22.17
N GLY A 141 -7.86 -1.03 -20.85
CA GLY A 141 -6.59 -1.39 -20.23
C GLY A 141 -6.31 -2.87 -20.46
N TYR A 142 -5.06 -3.28 -20.28
CA TYR A 142 -4.68 -4.66 -20.04
C TYR A 142 -3.73 -4.61 -18.85
N TRP A 143 -4.00 -5.39 -17.81
CA TRP A 143 -3.20 -5.41 -16.59
C TRP A 143 -2.71 -6.84 -16.41
N GLN A 144 -1.39 -6.99 -16.40
CA GLN A 144 -0.75 -8.24 -16.10
C GLN A 144 0.04 -8.03 -14.82
N LEU A 145 -0.42 -8.65 -13.75
CA LEU A 145 0.32 -8.74 -12.51
C LEU A 145 1.01 -10.10 -12.50
N THR A 146 2.28 -10.12 -12.09
CA THR A 146 3.07 -11.34 -12.07
C THR A 146 2.37 -12.38 -11.19
N PRO A 147 2.20 -13.63 -11.66
CA PRO A 147 1.57 -14.67 -10.87
C PRO A 147 2.26 -14.81 -9.52
N LYS A 148 1.46 -15.02 -8.47
CA LYS A 148 1.99 -15.34 -7.14
C LYS A 148 2.93 -16.54 -7.28
N THR A 149 4.21 -16.34 -6.96
CA THR A 149 5.12 -17.47 -6.84
C THR A 149 4.63 -18.32 -5.66
N SER A 150 4.48 -19.62 -5.88
CA SER A 150 4.11 -20.57 -4.83
C SER A 150 5.28 -20.68 -3.85
N LEU A 151 5.23 -19.90 -2.78
CA LEU A 151 6.25 -19.86 -1.75
C LEU A 151 5.75 -20.62 -0.52
N GLU A 152 6.64 -21.38 0.10
CA GLU A 152 6.31 -22.10 1.33
C GLU A 152 6.04 -21.11 2.46
N ARG A 153 4.86 -21.23 3.06
CA ARG A 153 4.43 -20.39 4.18
C ARG A 153 5.24 -20.73 5.43
N PRO A 154 5.89 -19.77 6.08
CA PRO A 154 6.63 -20.01 7.31
C PRO A 154 5.68 -20.32 8.48
N ALA A 155 6.15 -21.14 9.41
CA ALA A 155 5.34 -21.63 10.54
C ALA A 155 4.75 -20.52 11.42
N TRP A 156 5.47 -19.40 11.59
CA TRP A 156 5.02 -18.27 12.42
C TRP A 156 3.80 -17.53 11.86
N LEU A 157 3.48 -17.70 10.57
CA LEU A 157 2.26 -17.13 9.98
C LEU A 157 0.99 -17.92 10.33
N GLY A 158 1.12 -19.16 10.82
CA GLY A 158 -0.01 -20.01 11.15
C GLY A 158 -1.02 -20.05 10.00
N ASP A 159 -2.29 -19.78 10.30
CA ASP A 159 -3.40 -19.77 9.33
C ASP A 159 -3.72 -18.38 8.75
N ALA A 160 -2.77 -17.44 8.82
CA ALA A 160 -2.98 -16.12 8.20
C ALA A 160 -3.17 -16.23 6.68
N ALA A 161 -4.03 -15.35 6.15
CA ALA A 161 -4.31 -15.30 4.71
C ALA A 161 -3.07 -14.83 3.91
N VAL A 162 -2.85 -15.41 2.74
CA VAL A 162 -1.67 -15.17 1.88
C VAL A 162 -2.08 -14.60 0.52
N GLY A 163 -1.71 -13.34 0.31
CA GLY A 163 -2.09 -12.49 -0.79
C GLY A 163 -3.59 -12.40 -1.09
N PHE A 164 -3.97 -11.52 -2.02
CA PHE A 164 -5.38 -11.37 -2.44
C PHE A 164 -5.83 -12.43 -3.47
N GLU A 165 -7.09 -12.84 -3.44
CA GLU A 165 -7.62 -13.85 -4.38
C GLU A 165 -7.74 -13.30 -5.81
N SER A 166 -7.87 -11.97 -5.95
CA SER A 166 -7.94 -11.28 -7.24
C SER A 166 -7.14 -9.99 -7.24
N ASP A 167 -6.65 -9.62 -8.41
CA ASP A 167 -5.86 -8.40 -8.62
C ASP A 167 -6.67 -7.12 -8.33
N GLY A 168 -7.98 -7.15 -8.60
CA GLY A 168 -8.90 -6.07 -8.30
C GLY A 168 -9.11 -5.82 -6.82
N GLU A 169 -8.82 -6.79 -5.95
CA GLU A 169 -8.92 -6.59 -4.51
C GLU A 169 -7.87 -5.61 -3.98
N TYR A 170 -6.69 -5.52 -4.58
CA TYR A 170 -5.73 -4.46 -4.25
C TYR A 170 -6.35 -3.06 -4.41
N LEU A 171 -7.22 -2.89 -5.39
CA LEU A 171 -7.90 -1.63 -5.69
C LEU A 171 -9.28 -1.49 -4.99
N GLY A 172 -9.69 -2.49 -4.21
CA GLY A 172 -10.94 -2.52 -3.47
C GLY A 172 -12.19 -2.66 -4.34
N ARG A 173 -13.35 -2.16 -3.89
CA ARG A 173 -14.63 -2.31 -4.60
C ARG A 173 -14.63 -1.68 -6.00
N LEU A 174 -13.95 -0.54 -6.17
CA LEU A 174 -13.76 0.10 -7.48
C LEU A 174 -12.90 -0.79 -8.39
N GLY A 175 -11.82 -1.35 -7.86
CA GLY A 175 -11.00 -2.36 -8.54
C GLY A 175 -11.79 -3.53 -9.09
N ARG A 176 -12.55 -4.21 -8.22
CA ARG A 176 -13.40 -5.35 -8.61
C ARG A 176 -14.46 -5.00 -9.65
N LEU A 177 -15.05 -3.81 -9.57
CA LEU A 177 -16.00 -3.35 -10.59
C LEU A 177 -15.31 -3.10 -11.94
N LEU A 178 -14.06 -2.61 -11.87
CA LEU A 178 -13.25 -2.30 -13.04
C LEU A 178 -12.57 -3.53 -13.65
N GLU A 179 -12.30 -4.62 -12.90
CA GLU A 179 -11.77 -5.88 -13.46
C GLU A 179 -12.61 -6.37 -14.64
N ASN A 180 -13.93 -6.34 -14.51
CA ASN A 180 -14.86 -6.72 -15.56
C ASN A 180 -14.77 -5.83 -16.83
N TRP A 181 -14.14 -4.66 -16.72
CA TRP A 181 -14.05 -3.64 -17.76
C TRP A 181 -12.62 -3.44 -18.30
N ILE A 182 -11.63 -3.91 -17.55
CA ILE A 182 -10.19 -3.70 -17.76
C ILE A 182 -9.48 -4.99 -18.22
N THR A 183 -10.05 -6.18 -18.04
CA THR A 183 -9.37 -7.43 -18.45
C THR A 183 -9.99 -8.01 -19.73
N ILE A 184 -9.21 -8.05 -20.82
CA ILE A 184 -9.22 -9.11 -21.84
C ILE A 184 -7.77 -9.51 -22.07
#